data_AF-A0A9D6UIB0-F1
#
_entry.id   AF-A0A9D6UIB0-F1
#
_cell.length_a   1.000
_cell.length_b   1.000
_cell.length_c   1.000
_cell.angle_alpha   90.00
_cell.angle_beta   90.00
_cell.angle_gamma   90.00
#
_symmetry.space_group_name_H-M   'P 1'
#
loop_
_entity.id
_entity.type
_entity.pdbx_description
1 polymer ?
#
loop_
_entity_poly.entity_id
_entity_poly.type
_entity_poly.pdbx_seq_one_letter_code
_entity_poly.pdbx_strand_id
1 'polypeptide(L)'
;TEGEEIVFRGVPSFAPEILRRILIGDAMKAKKLREALQQLAEEGVVQVFTPHDGSGSIVGVVGALQLDVLATRLEGEYGLQTRYEQPRFAICRWIASDDPAKLKSFVDANGSSIAEDLDGSPVFMSSSAFQLNYDAERNPAITFSDVKDYQKGA
;
A
#
# COMPACT_ATOMS: atom_id res chain seq x y z
N THR A 1 -19.26 -31.37 -22.43
CA THR A 1 -18.67 -31.02 -21.13
C THR A 1 -18.87 -29.54 -20.96
N GLU A 2 -19.81 -29.17 -20.09
CA GLU A 2 -20.05 -27.77 -19.73
C GLU A 2 -18.79 -27.24 -19.04
N GLY A 3 -17.98 -26.50 -19.78
CA GLY A 3 -16.90 -25.72 -19.20
C GLY A 3 -17.54 -24.48 -18.61
N GLU A 4 -17.79 -24.48 -17.30
CA GLU A 4 -18.01 -23.23 -16.59
C GLU A 4 -16.81 -22.31 -16.86
N GLU A 5 -17.06 -21.13 -17.41
CA GLU A 5 -16.06 -20.06 -17.47
C GLU A 5 -15.73 -19.65 -16.04
N ILE A 6 -14.70 -20.29 -15.46
CA ILE A 6 -14.12 -19.87 -14.19
C ILE A 6 -13.40 -18.54 -14.48
N VAL A 7 -14.10 -17.43 -14.29
CA VAL A 7 -13.49 -16.10 -14.23
C VAL A 7 -12.65 -16.06 -12.96
N PHE A 8 -11.34 -16.26 -13.10
CA PHE A 8 -10.39 -16.10 -12.00
C PHE A 8 -10.34 -14.63 -11.60
N ARG A 9 -11.20 -14.25 -10.64
CA ARG A 9 -11.08 -12.97 -9.92
C ARG A 9 -9.77 -13.07 -9.15
N GLY A 10 -8.86 -12.10 -9.32
CA GLY A 10 -7.54 -12.17 -8.71
C GLY A 10 -7.63 -12.33 -7.19
N VAL A 11 -6.53 -12.76 -6.55
CA VAL A 11 -6.49 -12.88 -5.09
C VAL A 11 -6.63 -11.48 -4.49
N PRO A 12 -7.59 -11.24 -3.57
CA PRO A 12 -7.76 -9.93 -2.96
C PRO A 12 -6.53 -9.55 -2.12
N SER A 13 -6.26 -8.25 -2.04
CA SER A 13 -5.27 -7.69 -1.13
C SER A 13 -5.94 -7.38 0.21
N PHE A 14 -5.29 -7.77 1.30
CA PHE A 14 -5.74 -7.46 2.66
C PHE A 14 -4.85 -6.38 3.26
N ALA A 15 -5.42 -5.48 4.05
CA ALA A 15 -4.64 -4.44 4.70
C ALA A 15 -3.54 -5.08 5.58
N PRO A 16 -2.29 -4.61 5.49
CA PRO A 16 -1.18 -5.15 6.24
C PRO A 16 -1.33 -4.90 7.75
N GLU A 17 -0.75 -5.80 8.54
CA GLU A 17 -0.65 -5.69 9.99
C GLU A 17 0.57 -4.84 10.43
N ILE A 18 1.62 -4.83 9.60
CA ILE A 18 2.88 -4.16 9.89
C ILE A 18 3.23 -3.23 8.75
N LEU A 19 3.40 -1.94 9.07
CA LEU A 19 3.91 -0.91 8.16
C LEU A 19 5.36 -0.55 8.51
N ARG A 20 6.22 -0.49 7.50
CA ARG A 20 7.60 0.00 7.64
C ARG A 20 7.95 0.93 6.50
N ARG A 21 8.57 2.07 6.80
CA ARG A 21 9.15 2.91 5.75
C ARG A 21 10.51 2.37 5.37
N ILE A 22 10.78 2.31 4.07
CA ILE A 22 12.07 1.90 3.52
C ILE A 22 12.95 3.13 3.36
N LEU A 23 14.15 3.03 3.92
CA LEU A 23 15.24 3.97 3.75
C LEU A 23 16.33 3.34 2.88
N ILE A 24 16.85 4.12 1.94
CA ILE A 24 18.01 3.75 1.14
C ILE A 24 19.15 4.72 1.46
N GLY A 25 20.35 4.18 1.66
CA GLY A 25 21.52 5.01 1.99
C GLY A 25 22.01 5.87 0.82
N ASP A 26 21.69 5.47 -0.41
CA ASP A 26 22.12 6.14 -1.64
C ASP A 26 20.90 6.62 -2.44
N ALA A 27 20.72 7.95 -2.50
CA ALA A 27 19.62 8.59 -3.22
C ALA A 27 19.63 8.29 -4.73
N MET A 28 20.80 8.02 -5.32
CA MET A 28 20.92 7.68 -6.75
C MET A 28 20.26 6.34 -7.08
N LYS A 29 20.07 5.46 -6.08
CA LYS A 29 19.43 4.15 -6.22
C LYS A 29 17.91 4.20 -6.02
N ALA A 30 17.31 5.36 -5.78
CA ALA A 30 15.89 5.48 -5.49
C ALA A 30 14.98 4.98 -6.64
N LYS A 31 15.39 5.17 -7.91
CA LYS A 31 14.65 4.61 -9.05
C LYS A 31 14.70 3.08 -9.07
N LYS A 32 15.91 2.52 -8.92
CA LYS A 32 16.13 1.08 -8.85
C LYS A 32 15.37 0.43 -7.69
N LEU A 33 15.29 1.10 -6.55
CA LEU A 33 14.49 0.66 -5.41
C LEU A 33 13.00 0.55 -5.77
N ARG A 34 12.42 1.58 -6.42
CA ARG A 34 11.02 1.54 -6.83
C ARG A 34 10.74 0.36 -7.77
N GLU A 35 11.61 0.14 -8.75
CA GLU A 35 11.50 -0.99 -9.69
C GLU A 35 11.62 -2.35 -8.99
N ALA A 36 12.54 -2.50 -8.03
CA ALA A 36 12.69 -3.72 -7.25
C ALA A 36 11.48 -3.99 -6.34
N LEU A 37 10.98 -2.96 -5.65
CA LEU A 37 9.79 -3.06 -4.81
C LEU A 37 8.54 -3.41 -5.62
N GLN A 38 8.42 -2.87 -6.84
CA GLN A 38 7.34 -3.22 -7.75
C GLN A 38 7.32 -4.72 -8.06
N GLN A 39 8.46 -5.27 -8.50
CA GLN A 39 8.58 -6.70 -8.83
C GLN A 39 8.26 -7.60 -7.63
N LEU A 40 8.83 -7.27 -6.45
CA LEU A 40 8.59 -8.05 -5.24
C LEU A 40 7.14 -7.94 -4.74
N ALA A 41 6.44 -6.83 -5.04
CA ALA A 41 5.02 -6.69 -4.76
C ALA A 41 4.15 -7.50 -5.72
N GLU A 42 4.48 -7.53 -7.01
CA GLU A 42 3.80 -8.37 -8.01
C GLU A 42 3.93 -9.87 -7.68
N GLU A 43 5.04 -10.28 -7.08
CA GLU A 43 5.25 -11.63 -6.56
C GLU A 43 4.48 -11.91 -5.25
N GLY A 44 3.86 -10.90 -4.64
CA GLY A 44 3.11 -11.02 -3.40
C GLY A 44 3.97 -11.11 -2.13
N VAL A 45 5.26 -10.75 -2.20
CA VAL A 45 6.17 -10.79 -1.04
C VAL A 45 5.74 -9.76 0.01
N VAL A 46 5.43 -8.55 -0.46
CA VAL A 46 5.02 -7.39 0.34
C VAL A 46 4.00 -6.54 -0.42
N GLN A 47 3.26 -5.69 0.29
CA GLN A 47 2.55 -4.58 -0.34
C GLN A 47 3.42 -3.32 -0.31
N VAL A 48 3.30 -2.48 -1.33
CA VAL A 48 4.06 -1.23 -1.46
C VAL A 48 3.09 -0.08 -1.55
N PHE A 49 3.34 0.95 -0.76
CA PHE A 49 2.57 2.19 -0.72
C PHE A 49 3.50 3.38 -0.95
N THR A 50 3.12 4.27 -1.86
CA THR A 50 3.87 5.48 -2.21
C THR A 50 3.15 6.71 -1.67
N PRO A 51 3.68 7.37 -0.61
CA PRO A 51 3.06 8.57 -0.04
C PRO A 51 2.99 9.74 -1.02
N HIS A 52 1.88 10.48 -1.01
CA HIS A 52 1.70 11.69 -1.84
C HIS A 52 2.63 12.84 -1.43
N ASP A 53 3.04 12.88 -0.16
CA ASP A 53 3.95 13.90 0.37
C ASP A 53 5.40 13.74 -0.10
N GLY A 54 5.69 12.75 -0.95
CA GLY A 54 7.01 12.47 -1.51
C GLY A 54 7.97 11.81 -0.52
N SER A 55 7.50 11.45 0.69
CA SER A 55 8.28 10.67 1.63
C SER A 55 8.56 9.25 1.09
N GLY A 56 9.59 8.59 1.62
CA GLY A 56 10.03 7.28 1.11
C GLY A 56 8.93 6.22 1.14
N SER A 57 8.99 5.23 0.24
CA SER A 57 8.00 4.17 0.13
C SER A 57 7.78 3.44 1.47
N ILE A 58 6.53 3.09 1.74
CA ILE A 58 6.12 2.30 2.89
C ILE A 58 5.79 0.90 2.39
N VAL A 59 6.31 -0.13 3.06
CA VAL A 59 5.92 -1.52 2.83
C VAL A 59 4.98 -2.01 3.91
N GLY A 60 4.00 -2.79 3.47
CA GLY A 60 3.03 -3.48 4.31
C GLY A 60 3.22 -4.98 4.25
N VAL A 61 3.21 -5.62 5.42
CA VAL A 61 3.28 -7.08 5.55
C VAL A 61 2.30 -7.58 6.61
N VAL A 62 1.90 -8.85 6.51
CA VAL A 62 1.09 -9.52 7.53
C VAL A 62 1.97 -10.02 8.67
N GLY A 63 3.19 -10.49 8.36
CA GLY A 63 4.14 -11.01 9.35
C GLY A 63 5.54 -10.41 9.22
N ALA A 64 6.23 -10.24 10.35
CA ALA A 64 7.54 -9.58 10.40
C ALA A 64 8.62 -10.26 9.53
N LEU A 65 8.57 -11.60 9.39
CA LEU A 65 9.52 -12.36 8.57
C LEU A 65 9.53 -11.91 7.10
N GLN A 66 8.41 -11.40 6.58
CA GLN A 66 8.33 -10.88 5.22
C GLN A 66 9.25 -9.67 5.01
N LEU A 67 9.54 -8.89 6.06
CA LEU A 67 10.51 -7.79 6.01
C LEU A 67 11.94 -8.32 5.89
N ASP A 68 12.26 -9.40 6.59
CA ASP A 68 13.59 -10.03 6.52
C ASP A 68 13.82 -10.67 5.13
N VAL A 69 12.79 -11.31 4.59
CA VAL A 69 12.79 -11.84 3.21
C VAL A 69 12.96 -10.71 2.21
N LEU A 70 12.21 -9.62 2.36
CA LEU A 70 12.32 -8.44 1.49
C LEU A 70 13.74 -7.86 1.53
N ALA A 71 14.31 -7.63 2.71
CA ALA A 71 15.66 -7.09 2.84
C ALA A 71 16.71 -8.00 2.17
N THR A 72 16.61 -9.31 2.41
CA THR A 72 17.50 -10.32 1.82
C THR A 72 17.42 -10.30 0.29
N ARG A 73 16.22 -10.24 -0.29
CA ARG A 73 16.03 -10.19 -1.74
C ARG A 73 16.51 -8.87 -2.33
N LEU A 74 16.19 -7.74 -1.70
CA LEU A 74 16.69 -6.42 -2.13
C LEU A 74 18.22 -6.37 -2.18
N GLU A 75 18.89 -6.95 -1.18
CA GLU A 75 20.36 -7.02 -1.18
C GLU A 75 20.88 -8.04 -2.21
N GLY A 76 20.37 -9.26 -2.22
CA GLY A 76 20.88 -10.35 -3.05
C GLY A 76 20.59 -10.22 -4.54
N GLU A 77 19.37 -9.84 -4.91
CA GLU A 77 18.93 -9.73 -6.31
C GLU A 77 19.24 -8.36 -6.92
N TYR A 78 19.18 -7.30 -6.09
CA TYR A 78 19.27 -5.93 -6.59
C TYR A 78 20.49 -5.15 -6.05
N GLY A 79 21.25 -5.68 -5.10
CA GLY A 79 22.37 -4.94 -4.49
C GLY A 79 21.93 -3.67 -3.76
N LEU A 80 20.71 -3.69 -3.22
CA LEU A 80 20.07 -2.58 -2.52
C LEU A 80 20.08 -2.85 -1.02
N GLN A 81 21.07 -2.27 -0.34
CA GLN A 81 21.06 -2.23 1.13
C GLN A 81 20.04 -1.21 1.61
N THR A 82 19.05 -1.70 2.34
CA THR A 82 17.94 -0.89 2.85
C THR A 82 17.85 -1.01 4.37
N ARG A 83 17.18 -0.03 4.99
CA ARG A 83 16.82 -0.06 6.41
C ARG A 83 15.34 0.24 6.54
N TYR A 84 14.77 -0.19 7.65
CA TYR A 84 13.38 0.07 7.97
C TYR A 84 13.27 1.06 9.14
N GLU A 85 12.32 1.97 9.05
CA GLU A 85 11.89 2.79 10.18
C GLU A 85 10.37 2.65 10.40
N GLN A 86 9.93 2.93 11.62
CA GLN A 86 8.51 2.98 11.96
C GLN A 86 7.91 4.27 11.37
N PRO A 87 6.94 4.20 10.44
CA PRO A 87 6.22 5.39 10.01
C PRO A 87 5.30 5.87 11.14
N ARG A 88 4.82 7.12 11.06
CA ARG A 88 3.80 7.67 11.96
C ARG A 88 2.43 6.96 11.86
N PHE A 89 2.30 6.04 10.92
CA PHE A 89 1.08 5.30 10.63
C PHE A 89 1.15 3.90 11.21
N ALA A 90 0.02 3.44 11.76
CA ALA A 90 -0.16 2.08 12.25
C ALA A 90 -1.16 1.31 11.39
N ILE A 91 -2.05 2.00 10.67
CA ILE A 91 -3.14 1.39 9.91
C ILE A 91 -3.17 2.02 8.52
N CYS A 92 -3.48 1.22 7.50
CA CYS A 92 -3.89 1.73 6.21
C CYS A 92 -5.19 1.08 5.72
N ARG A 93 -5.98 1.83 4.94
CA ARG A 93 -7.24 1.38 4.35
C ARG A 93 -7.34 1.92 2.93
N TRP A 94 -7.78 1.09 2.00
CA TRP A 94 -8.15 1.58 0.67
C TRP A 94 -9.38 2.47 0.79
N ILE A 95 -9.37 3.60 0.08
CA ILE A 95 -10.48 4.55 0.11
C ILE A 95 -11.19 4.61 -1.23
N ALA A 96 -12.52 4.63 -1.17
CA ALA A 96 -13.39 4.75 -2.34
C ALA A 96 -14.61 5.61 -2.02
N SER A 97 -15.32 6.06 -3.05
CA SER A 97 -16.55 6.84 -2.94
C SER A 97 -17.35 6.67 -4.23
N ASP A 98 -18.67 6.61 -4.12
CA ASP A 98 -19.56 6.67 -5.29
C ASP A 98 -19.57 8.07 -5.93
N ASP A 99 -19.11 9.10 -5.20
CA ASP A 99 -18.90 10.46 -5.68
C ASP A 99 -17.38 10.74 -5.85
N PRO A 100 -16.87 10.81 -7.09
CA PRO A 100 -15.46 11.10 -7.36
C PRO A 100 -14.99 12.47 -6.86
N ALA A 101 -15.88 13.47 -6.83
CA ALA A 101 -15.52 14.80 -6.34
C ALA A 101 -15.31 14.79 -4.82
N LYS A 102 -16.09 13.99 -4.08
CA LYS A 102 -15.88 13.77 -2.65
C LYS A 102 -14.58 13.04 -2.37
N LEU A 103 -14.27 11.99 -3.13
CA LEU A 103 -13.00 11.28 -3.00
C LEU A 103 -11.83 12.21 -3.24
N LYS A 104 -11.86 12.98 -4.34
CA LYS A 104 -10.81 13.95 -4.66
C LYS A 104 -10.64 14.99 -3.55
N SER A 105 -11.74 15.57 -3.07
CA SER A 105 -11.70 16.55 -1.97
C SER A 105 -11.11 15.95 -0.69
N PHE A 106 -11.42 14.69 -0.38
CA PHE A 106 -10.87 14.00 0.78
C PHE A 106 -9.37 13.75 0.62
N VAL A 107 -8.93 13.28 -0.54
CA VAL A 107 -7.51 13.05 -0.87
C VAL A 107 -6.71 14.35 -0.78
N ASP A 108 -7.22 15.43 -1.39
CA ASP A 108 -6.55 16.74 -1.38
C ASP A 108 -6.42 17.30 0.05
N ALA A 109 -7.47 17.16 0.87
CA ALA A 109 -7.48 17.64 2.25
C ALA A 109 -6.56 16.84 3.19
N ASN A 110 -6.32 15.56 2.87
CA ASN A 110 -5.58 14.63 3.72
C ASN A 110 -4.23 14.23 3.13
N GLY A 111 -3.68 14.95 2.15
CA GLY A 111 -2.55 14.51 1.32
C GLY A 111 -1.34 13.94 2.09
N SER A 112 -1.03 14.45 3.29
CA SER A 112 0.05 13.89 4.12
C SER A 112 -0.22 12.44 4.56
N SER A 113 -1.49 12.07 4.75
CA SER A 113 -1.97 10.74 5.16
C SER A 113 -2.46 9.90 3.98
N ILE A 114 -2.21 10.32 2.74
CA ILE A 114 -2.56 9.56 1.54
C ILE A 114 -1.31 8.96 0.91
N ALA A 115 -1.45 7.71 0.49
CA ALA A 115 -0.51 7.02 -0.37
C ALA A 115 -1.27 6.34 -1.52
N GLU A 116 -0.53 5.89 -2.52
CA GLU A 116 -1.04 5.02 -3.58
C GLU A 116 -0.46 3.62 -3.42
N ASP A 117 -1.26 2.59 -3.65
CA ASP A 117 -0.73 1.25 -3.81
C ASP A 117 -0.14 1.01 -5.21
N LEU A 118 0.25 -0.23 -5.48
CA LEU A 118 0.88 -0.64 -6.73
C LEU A 118 0.03 -0.36 -7.99
N ASP A 119 -1.30 -0.41 -7.86
CA ASP A 119 -2.23 -0.19 -8.97
C ASP A 119 -2.69 1.28 -9.04
N GLY A 120 -2.06 2.18 -8.27
CA GLY A 120 -2.47 3.58 -8.17
C GLY A 120 -3.76 3.79 -7.38
N SER A 121 -4.23 2.80 -6.62
CA SER A 121 -5.43 2.96 -5.80
C SER A 121 -5.11 3.78 -4.55
N PRO A 122 -5.95 4.78 -4.20
CA PRO A 122 -5.69 5.63 -3.05
C PRO A 122 -5.87 4.87 -1.74
N VAL A 123 -4.92 5.06 -0.83
CA VAL A 123 -4.84 4.44 0.48
C VAL A 123 -4.73 5.53 1.53
N PHE A 124 -5.67 5.55 2.46
CA PHE A 124 -5.61 6.40 3.65
C PHE A 124 -4.80 5.70 4.74
N MET A 125 -3.87 6.45 5.35
CA MET A 125 -3.01 5.97 6.43
C MET A 125 -3.31 6.71 7.72
N SER A 126 -3.50 5.95 8.80
CA SER A 126 -3.86 6.49 10.12
C SER A 126 -2.87 6.04 11.18
N SER A 127 -2.67 6.89 12.18
CA SER A 127 -1.83 6.59 13.34
C SER A 127 -2.47 5.60 14.32
N SER A 128 -3.80 5.44 14.29
CA SER A 128 -4.54 4.55 15.19
C SER A 128 -5.94 4.23 14.68
N ALA A 129 -6.56 3.18 15.22
CA ALA A 129 -7.95 2.82 14.90
C ALA A 129 -8.94 3.91 15.34
N PHE A 130 -8.69 4.57 16.46
CA PHE A 130 -9.52 5.68 16.92
C PHE A 130 -9.55 6.82 15.92
N GLN A 131 -8.38 7.24 15.42
CA GLN A 131 -8.27 8.32 14.44
C GLN A 131 -8.93 7.92 13.12
N LEU A 132 -8.74 6.68 12.66
CA LEU A 132 -9.43 6.17 11.47
C LEU A 132 -10.95 6.26 11.60
N ASN A 133 -11.51 5.83 12.72
CA ASN A 133 -12.96 5.88 12.95
C ASN A 133 -13.48 7.32 12.97
N TYR A 134 -12.75 8.22 13.63
CA TYR A 134 -13.09 9.64 13.65
C TYR A 134 -13.11 10.27 12.26
N ASP A 135 -12.13 9.94 11.41
CA ASP A 135 -12.09 10.41 10.03
C ASP A 135 -13.22 9.80 9.18
N ALA A 136 -13.56 8.53 9.41
CA ALA A 136 -14.68 7.87 8.73
C ALA A 136 -16.04 8.49 9.10
N GLU A 137 -16.29 8.78 10.38
CA GLU A 137 -17.54 9.42 10.84
C GLU A 137 -17.76 10.80 10.22
N ARG A 138 -16.68 11.57 10.02
CA ARG A 138 -16.74 12.92 9.43
C ARG A 138 -16.86 12.91 7.92
N ASN A 139 -16.53 11.79 7.28
CA ASN A 139 -16.51 11.64 5.83
C ASN A 139 -17.36 10.44 5.40
N PRO A 140 -18.68 10.46 5.65
CA PRO A 140 -19.56 9.30 5.41
C PRO A 140 -19.71 8.91 3.93
N ALA A 141 -19.28 9.78 3.00
CA ALA A 141 -19.22 9.47 1.57
C ALA A 141 -17.98 8.65 1.19
N ILE A 142 -17.00 8.51 2.10
CA ILE A 142 -15.76 7.77 1.86
C ILE A 142 -15.87 6.41 2.55
N THR A 143 -15.72 5.36 1.75
CA THR A 143 -15.56 3.98 2.24
C THR A 143 -14.10 3.74 2.56
N PHE A 144 -13.83 3.16 3.73
CA PHE A 144 -12.49 2.75 4.17
C PHE A 144 -12.47 1.22 4.28
N SER A 145 -11.79 0.56 3.35
CA SER A 145 -11.76 -0.90 3.26
C SER A 145 -10.43 -1.49 3.72
N ASP A 146 -10.49 -2.59 4.46
CA ASP A 146 -9.35 -3.45 4.79
C ASP A 146 -9.12 -4.55 3.75
N VAL A 147 -9.99 -4.65 2.75
CA VAL A 147 -9.84 -5.57 1.62
C VAL A 147 -9.97 -4.80 0.32
N LYS A 148 -9.04 -5.01 -0.60
CA LYS A 148 -9.14 -4.59 -1.98
C LYS A 148 -9.34 -5.82 -2.86
N ASP A 149 -10.50 -5.88 -3.49
CA ASP A 149 -10.80 -6.90 -4.47
C ASP A 149 -10.00 -6.65 -5.76
N TYR A 150 -9.32 -7.68 -6.26
CA TYR A 150 -8.78 -7.66 -7.62
C TYR A 150 -9.89 -7.97 -8.62
N GLN A 151 -10.57 -6.92 -9.08
CA GLN A 151 -11.29 -7.01 -10.34
C GLN A 151 -10.28 -6.89 -11.48
N LYS A 152 -9.65 -8.01 -11.88
CA LYS A 152 -9.17 -8.09 -13.27
C LYS A 152 -10.42 -8.15 -14.15
N GLY A 153 -10.94 -6.97 -14.49
CA GLY A 153 -12.02 -6.79 -15.45
C GLY A 153 -11.46 -6.84 -16.86
N ALA A 154 -11.83 -7.91 -17.57
CA ALA A 154 -11.95 -8.10 -19.02
C ALA A 154 -10.86 -7.52 -19.94
#